data_AF-A0A7Y5MMW1-F1
#
_entry.id   AF-A0A7Y5MMW1-F1
#
_cell.length_a   1.000
_cell.length_b   1.000
_cell.length_c   1.000
_cell.angle_alpha   90.00
_cell.angle_beta   90.00
_cell.angle_gamma   90.00
#
_symmetry.space_group_name_H-M   'P 1'
#
loop_
_entity.id
_entity.type
_entity.pdbx_description
1 polymer ?
#
loop_
_entity_poly.entity_id
_entity_poly.type
_entity_poly.pdbx_seq_one_letter_code
_entity_poly.pdbx_strand_id
1 'polypeptide(L)'
;EGVGPLSPNLGIQSAMLSTCTLHRIDDPHCMQRRIYAQILKRWTDSLKCVFVYDYDPGKSLDGTPFTSLRLLEHDLRRLHERGVWGFWTEGQNIWMVTQLNYYVRSKLMWGVDSDVKAVVRDFCEKFYGPAARPVEEYLWLVEDSLEENGAHAWWSRPIPWMHVLEKSEARLNALVKRAEALAKEDPERARVQVFRDVHDHLRAYAGMERALAEGRFADAGQEVERMAELRKAIDGAQHGLLPPENELVTGHEFSLTTWRDVCADLTARTDGTQGSLVTMLPREWEFHTDPHDEGVIYQWYLPGTGEGWRRIDVTDYWENQGEQDKQGRGYWGKAWYRTTFPVPSEAAGKTLTLTLGGVATDRERNDSRALWVWINGNLIEVPSGRIHHFKPLDLDVSKWIRPGESNDIAILVQANRLEATQHNGLHRRVFLWAGW
;
A
#
# COMPACT_ATOMS: atom_id res chain seq x y z
N GLU A 1 35.84 12.51 2.62
CA GLU A 1 34.39 12.77 2.74
C GLU A 1 34.00 13.41 4.09
N GLY A 2 34.71 14.44 4.55
CA GLY A 2 34.30 15.29 5.69
C GLY A 2 34.23 14.65 7.10
N VAL A 3 34.30 13.33 7.23
CA VAL A 3 34.33 12.61 8.52
C VAL A 3 35.77 12.26 8.87
N GLY A 4 36.19 12.56 10.11
CA GLY A 4 37.50 12.18 10.63
C GLY A 4 37.65 10.66 10.84
N PRO A 5 38.82 10.17 11.25
CA PRO A 5 39.03 8.75 11.52
C PRO A 5 38.07 8.26 12.63
N LEU A 6 37.37 7.16 12.37
CA LEU A 6 36.51 6.50 13.34
C LEU A 6 37.35 5.61 14.28
N SER A 7 36.86 5.39 15.50
CA SER A 7 37.48 4.44 16.43
C SER A 7 37.54 3.04 15.79
N PRO A 8 38.65 2.31 15.90
CA PRO A 8 38.77 0.96 15.35
C PRO A 8 37.82 -0.06 16.00
N ASN A 9 37.21 0.29 17.15
CA ASN A 9 36.25 -0.51 17.89
C ASN A 9 34.80 -0.03 17.72
N LEU A 10 34.56 0.95 16.85
CA LEU A 10 33.20 1.38 16.56
C LEU A 10 32.49 0.33 15.72
N GLY A 11 31.29 -0.06 16.16
CA GLY A 11 30.33 -0.82 15.36
C GLY A 11 29.03 -0.04 15.19
N ILE A 12 28.24 -0.39 14.17
CA ILE A 12 26.92 0.20 13.95
C ILE A 12 25.88 -0.91 13.89
N GLN A 13 24.67 -0.59 14.35
CA GLN A 13 23.46 -1.28 13.94
C GLN A 13 22.72 -0.41 12.91
N SER A 14 22.57 -0.92 11.69
CA SER A 14 21.91 -0.24 10.58
C SER A 14 20.43 -0.64 10.55
N ALA A 15 19.56 0.26 11.00
CA ALA A 15 18.11 0.15 10.86
C ALA A 15 17.65 1.02 9.68
N MET A 16 16.88 0.45 8.77
CA MET A 16 16.53 1.09 7.50
C MET A 16 15.02 1.09 7.28
N LEU A 17 14.31 1.95 8.01
CA LEU A 17 12.85 2.09 8.00
C LEU A 17 12.28 2.62 6.67
N SER A 18 13.04 3.51 6.02
CA SER A 18 12.67 4.23 4.81
C SER A 18 13.13 3.52 3.54
N THR A 19 12.94 2.21 3.47
CA THR A 19 13.53 1.38 2.41
C THR A 19 12.53 0.38 1.89
N CYS A 20 12.54 0.20 0.57
CA CYS A 20 11.60 -0.69 -0.08
C CYS A 20 11.72 -2.13 0.45
N THR A 21 10.59 -2.70 0.84
CA THR A 21 10.44 -4.08 1.34
C THR A 21 10.24 -5.10 0.22
N LEU A 22 9.97 -4.65 -1.02
CA LEU A 22 9.69 -5.50 -2.18
C LEU A 22 10.88 -5.75 -3.08
N HIS A 23 11.88 -4.88 -3.04
CA HIS A 23 13.01 -4.92 -3.97
C HIS A 23 14.29 -5.32 -3.25
N ARG A 24 15.14 -6.07 -3.93
CA ARG A 24 16.44 -6.52 -3.40
C ARG A 24 17.43 -5.36 -3.23
N ILE A 25 18.47 -5.54 -2.42
CA ILE A 25 19.55 -4.55 -2.27
C ILE A 25 20.15 -4.28 -3.65
N ASP A 26 20.41 -3.01 -3.98
CA ASP A 26 21.00 -2.60 -5.27
C ASP A 26 20.12 -2.85 -6.52
N ASP A 27 18.80 -3.05 -6.33
CA ASP A 27 17.89 -3.18 -7.47
C ASP A 27 17.91 -1.91 -8.37
N PRO A 28 18.15 -2.04 -9.69
CA PRO A 28 18.28 -0.89 -10.58
C PRO A 28 17.01 -0.03 -10.66
N HIS A 29 15.84 -0.62 -10.39
CA HIS A 29 14.53 0.03 -10.43
C HIS A 29 14.09 0.58 -9.07
N CYS A 30 14.89 0.43 -8.01
CA CYS A 30 14.53 0.93 -6.68
C CYS A 30 15.61 1.84 -6.07
N MET A 31 15.33 3.13 -6.07
CA MET A 31 16.18 4.19 -5.58
C MET A 31 16.59 3.97 -4.12
N GLN A 32 15.62 3.63 -3.26
CA GLN A 32 15.88 3.40 -1.83
C GLN A 32 16.89 2.26 -1.65
N ARG A 33 16.80 1.20 -2.47
CA ARG A 33 17.68 0.03 -2.38
C ARG A 33 19.05 0.26 -2.96
N ARG A 34 19.17 1.13 -3.97
CA ARG A 34 20.46 1.63 -4.48
C ARG A 34 21.16 2.52 -3.45
N ILE A 35 20.43 3.44 -2.83
CA ILE A 35 20.97 4.27 -1.74
C ILE A 35 21.43 3.38 -0.59
N TYR A 36 20.62 2.39 -0.22
CA TYR A 36 21.01 1.46 0.84
C TYR A 36 22.27 0.66 0.49
N ALA A 37 22.41 0.18 -0.74
CA ALA A 37 23.62 -0.49 -1.19
C ALA A 37 24.88 0.39 -1.04
N GLN A 38 24.77 1.69 -1.35
CA GLN A 38 25.88 2.65 -1.16
C GLN A 38 26.19 2.90 0.32
N ILE A 39 25.17 3.05 1.15
CA ILE A 39 25.30 3.20 2.60
C ILE A 39 26.00 1.97 3.19
N LEU A 40 25.47 0.78 2.90
CA LEU A 40 26.02 -0.50 3.33
C LEU A 40 27.47 -0.66 2.88
N LYS A 41 27.78 -0.34 1.61
CA LYS A 41 29.15 -0.37 1.08
C LYS A 41 30.07 0.50 1.91
N ARG A 42 29.71 1.76 2.14
CA ARG A 42 30.52 2.72 2.89
C ARG A 42 30.79 2.26 4.32
N TRP A 43 29.77 1.78 5.02
CA TRP A 43 29.92 1.27 6.38
C TRP A 43 30.82 0.04 6.44
N THR A 44 30.61 -0.92 5.55
CA THR A 44 31.42 -2.16 5.50
C THR A 44 32.86 -1.93 5.02
N ASP A 45 33.12 -0.89 4.22
CA ASP A 45 34.49 -0.48 3.86
C ASP A 45 35.23 0.22 5.02
N SER A 46 34.48 0.86 5.93
CA SER A 46 35.06 1.74 6.96
C SER A 46 35.11 1.10 8.35
N LEU A 47 34.24 0.13 8.63
CA LEU A 47 34.03 -0.45 9.95
C LEU A 47 34.17 -1.97 9.93
N LYS A 48 34.62 -2.51 11.06
CA LYS A 48 34.78 -3.94 11.26
C LYS A 48 33.50 -4.63 11.74
N CYS A 49 32.55 -3.87 12.29
CA CYS A 49 31.32 -4.40 12.86
C CYS A 49 30.12 -3.61 12.33
N VAL A 50 29.42 -4.20 11.37
CA VAL A 50 28.14 -3.71 10.85
C VAL A 50 27.11 -4.78 11.14
N PHE A 51 26.12 -4.45 11.96
CA PHE A 51 24.91 -5.22 12.16
C PHE A 51 23.78 -4.63 11.34
N VAL A 52 22.88 -5.49 10.86
CA VAL A 52 21.62 -5.05 10.24
C VAL A 52 20.47 -5.28 11.20
N TYR A 53 19.62 -4.27 11.36
CA TYR A 53 18.32 -4.38 11.99
C TYR A 53 17.24 -4.32 10.91
N ASP A 54 16.53 -5.43 10.71
CA ASP A 54 15.49 -5.57 9.70
C ASP A 54 14.17 -6.09 10.30
N TYR A 55 13.13 -6.14 9.47
CA TYR A 55 11.77 -6.53 9.84
C TYR A 55 11.33 -7.70 8.99
N ASP A 56 10.74 -8.73 9.61
CA ASP A 56 10.15 -9.87 8.92
C ASP A 56 8.75 -10.20 9.49
N PRO A 57 7.66 -9.96 8.73
CA PRO A 57 7.68 -9.39 7.40
C PRO A 57 8.06 -7.89 7.44
N GLY A 58 8.38 -7.32 6.27
CA GLY A 58 8.59 -5.87 6.18
C GLY A 58 7.33 -5.10 6.57
N LYS A 59 7.46 -3.95 7.24
CA LYS A 59 6.32 -3.22 7.85
C LYS A 59 5.15 -2.84 6.92
N SER A 60 5.38 -2.78 5.60
CA SER A 60 4.32 -2.57 4.60
C SER A 60 3.39 -3.77 4.42
N LEU A 61 3.75 -4.92 4.97
CA LEU A 61 3.05 -6.20 4.86
C LEU A 61 2.25 -6.54 6.11
N ASP A 62 2.26 -5.67 7.12
CA ASP A 62 1.58 -5.90 8.39
C ASP A 62 0.14 -6.33 8.15
N GLY A 63 -0.19 -7.53 8.63
CA GLY A 63 -1.53 -8.08 8.52
C GLY A 63 -1.92 -8.64 7.14
N THR A 64 -0.99 -8.74 6.18
CA THR A 64 -1.20 -9.38 4.87
C THR A 64 -0.16 -10.47 4.60
N PRO A 65 -0.52 -11.59 3.96
CA PRO A 65 0.42 -12.68 3.73
C PRO A 65 1.36 -12.42 2.54
N PHE A 66 2.66 -12.42 2.80
CA PHE A 66 3.71 -12.41 1.77
C PHE A 66 4.95 -13.17 2.23
N THR A 67 5.60 -13.83 1.28
CA THR A 67 6.90 -14.46 1.49
C THR A 67 7.99 -13.71 0.74
N SER A 68 9.11 -13.45 1.40
CA SER A 68 10.20 -12.61 0.88
C SER A 68 11.36 -13.44 0.33
N LEU A 69 11.09 -14.56 -0.35
CA LEU A 69 12.08 -15.63 -0.55
C LEU A 69 13.20 -15.20 -1.49
N ARG A 70 12.88 -14.54 -2.61
CA ARG A 70 13.91 -13.98 -3.54
C ARG A 70 14.75 -12.90 -2.88
N LEU A 71 14.14 -12.11 -2.01
CA LEU A 71 14.83 -11.05 -1.26
C LEU A 71 15.80 -11.66 -0.25
N LEU A 72 15.35 -12.66 0.52
CA LEU A 72 16.21 -13.38 1.46
C LEU A 72 17.39 -14.03 0.74
N GLU A 73 17.15 -14.70 -0.40
CA GLU A 73 18.22 -15.31 -1.20
C GLU A 73 19.29 -14.29 -1.60
N HIS A 74 18.85 -13.19 -2.20
CA HIS A 74 19.77 -12.19 -2.74
C HIS A 74 20.47 -11.41 -1.63
N ASP A 75 19.71 -10.89 -0.68
CA ASP A 75 20.21 -9.92 0.29
C ASP A 75 21.14 -10.58 1.30
N LEU A 76 20.83 -11.79 1.78
CA LEU A 76 21.72 -12.46 2.72
C LEU A 76 23.07 -12.81 2.07
N ARG A 77 23.08 -13.21 0.79
CA ARG A 77 24.32 -13.39 0.01
C ARG A 77 25.09 -12.08 -0.10
N ARG A 78 24.42 -11.00 -0.50
CA ARG A 78 25.04 -9.67 -0.63
C ARG A 78 25.62 -9.17 0.70
N LEU A 79 24.92 -9.40 1.81
CA LEU A 79 25.36 -9.00 3.14
C LEU A 79 26.59 -9.82 3.58
N HIS A 80 26.59 -11.12 3.31
CA HIS A 80 27.75 -11.99 3.56
C HIS A 80 28.97 -11.58 2.73
N GLU A 81 28.81 -11.32 1.42
CA GLU A 81 29.89 -10.84 0.53
C GLU A 81 30.55 -9.54 1.04
N ARG A 82 29.76 -8.68 1.70
CA ARG A 82 30.23 -7.40 2.24
C ARG A 82 30.82 -7.51 3.65
N GLY A 83 30.80 -8.68 4.28
CA GLY A 83 31.33 -8.88 5.62
C GLY A 83 30.46 -8.30 6.74
N VAL A 84 29.13 -8.23 6.54
CA VAL A 84 28.19 -7.89 7.62
C VAL A 84 28.31 -8.92 8.74
N TRP A 85 28.39 -8.44 9.98
CA TRP A 85 28.69 -9.29 11.14
C TRP A 85 27.49 -10.11 11.61
N GLY A 86 26.27 -9.58 11.44
CA GLY A 86 25.06 -10.30 11.80
C GLY A 86 23.78 -9.47 11.62
N PHE A 87 22.69 -10.04 12.13
CA PHE A 87 21.33 -9.51 11.99
C PHE A 87 20.62 -9.51 13.35
N TRP A 88 19.79 -8.51 13.57
CA TRP A 88 18.69 -8.58 14.51
C TRP A 88 17.41 -8.32 13.73
N THR A 89 16.57 -9.33 13.60
CA THR A 89 15.31 -9.23 12.88
C THR A 89 14.17 -9.06 13.87
N GLU A 90 13.42 -7.97 13.75
CA GLU A 90 12.16 -7.79 14.45
C GLU A 90 11.10 -8.64 13.74
N GLY A 91 10.64 -9.68 14.43
CA GLY A 91 9.56 -10.54 13.97
C GLY A 91 8.19 -10.07 14.46
N GLN A 92 7.14 -10.66 13.91
CA GLN A 92 5.77 -10.46 14.35
C GLN A 92 5.10 -11.78 14.71
N ASN A 93 4.08 -11.74 15.57
CA ASN A 93 3.30 -12.92 15.95
C ASN A 93 2.26 -13.29 14.88
N ILE A 94 2.73 -13.50 13.65
CA ILE A 94 1.96 -13.89 12.46
C ILE A 94 2.66 -15.07 11.79
N TRP A 95 2.72 -16.19 12.52
CA TRP A 95 3.52 -17.37 12.15
C TRP A 95 3.13 -17.97 10.82
N MET A 96 1.86 -17.90 10.41
CA MET A 96 1.45 -18.48 9.14
C MET A 96 2.07 -17.75 7.94
N VAL A 97 2.32 -16.45 8.10
CA VAL A 97 2.97 -15.62 7.08
C VAL A 97 4.49 -15.75 7.16
N THR A 98 5.05 -15.78 8.36
CA THR A 98 6.51 -15.69 8.59
C THR A 98 7.23 -17.04 8.64
N GLN A 99 6.52 -18.16 8.84
CA GLN A 99 7.15 -19.48 9.04
C GLN A 99 8.10 -19.88 7.89
N LEU A 100 7.71 -19.64 6.64
CA LEU A 100 8.54 -20.01 5.50
C LEU A 100 9.75 -19.08 5.38
N ASN A 101 9.56 -17.77 5.61
CA ASN A 101 10.66 -16.81 5.66
C ASN A 101 11.67 -17.22 6.73
N TYR A 102 11.22 -17.56 7.94
CA TYR A 102 12.11 -18.02 9.02
C TYR A 102 12.81 -19.33 8.68
N TYR A 103 12.13 -20.29 8.05
CA TYR A 103 12.75 -21.54 7.62
C TYR A 103 13.86 -21.30 6.59
N VAL A 104 13.58 -20.54 5.53
CA VAL A 104 14.56 -20.20 4.48
C VAL A 104 15.70 -19.36 5.03
N ARG A 105 15.39 -18.31 5.81
CA ARG A 105 16.36 -17.45 6.46
C ARG A 105 17.32 -18.24 7.34
N SER A 106 16.80 -19.17 8.15
CA SER A 106 17.64 -20.02 9.02
C SER A 106 18.60 -20.89 8.22
N LYS A 107 18.17 -21.44 7.07
CA LYS A 107 19.04 -22.21 6.17
C LYS A 107 20.13 -21.33 5.55
N LEU A 108 19.78 -20.14 5.09
CA LEU A 108 20.72 -19.18 4.49
C LEU A 108 21.71 -18.62 5.52
N MET A 109 21.28 -18.40 6.76
CA MET A 109 22.18 -17.99 7.86
C MET A 109 23.20 -19.07 8.22
N TRP A 110 22.85 -20.35 8.05
CA TRP A 110 23.80 -21.45 8.23
C TRP A 110 24.71 -21.65 7.00
N GLY A 111 24.14 -21.55 5.80
CA GLY A 111 24.83 -21.68 4.52
C GLY A 111 24.22 -20.77 3.47
N VAL A 112 24.87 -19.64 3.20
CA VAL A 112 24.33 -18.56 2.37
C VAL A 112 24.12 -18.94 0.90
N ASP A 113 24.84 -19.96 0.44
CA ASP A 113 24.76 -20.51 -0.93
C ASP A 113 23.70 -21.63 -1.05
N SER A 114 22.86 -21.83 -0.03
CA SER A 114 21.76 -22.81 -0.10
C SER A 114 20.84 -22.51 -1.29
N ASP A 115 20.41 -23.56 -2.00
CA ASP A 115 19.42 -23.46 -3.07
C ASP A 115 18.04 -23.20 -2.46
N VAL A 116 17.58 -21.94 -2.54
CA VAL A 116 16.31 -21.52 -1.93
C VAL A 116 15.12 -22.22 -2.56
N LYS A 117 15.14 -22.53 -3.86
CA LYS A 117 14.04 -23.28 -4.49
C LYS A 117 13.97 -24.70 -3.95
N ALA A 118 15.12 -25.36 -3.76
CA ALA A 118 15.17 -26.68 -3.15
C ALA A 118 14.71 -26.64 -1.67
N VAL A 119 15.09 -25.61 -0.91
CA VAL A 119 14.65 -25.44 0.48
C VAL A 119 13.14 -25.23 0.58
N VAL A 120 12.56 -24.40 -0.30
CA VAL A 120 11.10 -24.15 -0.36
C VAL A 120 10.36 -25.43 -0.73
N ARG A 121 10.86 -26.18 -1.73
CA ARG A 121 10.28 -27.48 -2.09
C ARG A 121 10.31 -28.47 -0.93
N ASP A 122 11.45 -28.61 -0.26
CA ASP A 122 11.60 -29.49 0.91
C ASP A 122 10.61 -29.11 2.04
N PHE A 123 10.44 -27.81 2.29
CA PHE A 123 9.42 -27.32 3.24
C PHE A 123 8.02 -27.73 2.80
N CYS A 124 7.64 -27.44 1.55
CA CYS A 124 6.31 -27.74 1.04
C CYS A 124 6.00 -29.25 1.09
N GLU A 125 6.95 -30.10 0.69
CA GLU A 125 6.82 -31.56 0.73
C GLU A 125 6.61 -32.09 2.15
N LYS A 126 7.39 -31.60 3.13
CA LYS A 126 7.28 -32.03 4.52
C LYS A 126 6.05 -31.47 5.24
N PHE A 127 5.66 -30.25 4.92
CA PHE A 127 4.60 -29.54 5.63
C PHE A 127 3.21 -29.81 5.04
N TYR A 128 3.08 -29.82 3.70
CA TYR A 128 1.80 -29.98 3.01
C TYR A 128 1.62 -31.34 2.33
N GLY A 129 2.63 -32.22 2.33
CA GLY A 129 2.51 -33.58 1.83
C GLY A 129 2.07 -33.61 0.36
N PRO A 130 1.02 -34.35 -0.02
CA PRO A 130 0.52 -34.39 -1.40
C PRO A 130 0.09 -33.01 -1.98
N ALA A 131 -0.22 -32.04 -1.13
CA ALA A 131 -0.56 -30.68 -1.54
C ALA A 131 0.66 -29.77 -1.76
N ALA A 132 1.89 -30.27 -1.60
CA ALA A 132 3.12 -29.48 -1.70
C ALA A 132 3.24 -28.68 -3.00
N ARG A 133 3.04 -29.34 -4.14
CA ARG A 133 3.24 -28.74 -5.46
C ARG A 133 2.35 -27.52 -5.74
N PRO A 134 1.01 -27.57 -5.58
CA PRO A 134 0.19 -26.38 -5.79
C PRO A 134 0.50 -25.25 -4.78
N VAL A 135 0.94 -25.57 -3.57
CA VAL A 135 1.36 -24.54 -2.60
C VAL A 135 2.69 -23.89 -3.02
N GLU A 136 3.69 -24.67 -3.45
CA GLU A 136 4.94 -24.13 -4.01
C GLU A 136 4.65 -23.24 -5.23
N GLU A 137 3.80 -23.70 -6.16
CA GLU A 137 3.36 -22.92 -7.33
C GLU A 137 2.65 -21.61 -6.92
N TYR A 138 1.87 -21.62 -5.84
CA TYR A 138 1.19 -20.43 -5.30
C TYR A 138 2.18 -19.41 -4.77
N LEU A 139 3.14 -19.84 -3.94
CA LEU A 139 4.11 -18.97 -3.29
C LEU A 139 4.94 -18.21 -4.34
N TRP A 140 5.43 -18.91 -5.36
CA TRP A 140 6.17 -18.28 -6.45
C TRP A 140 5.28 -17.35 -7.30
N LEU A 141 4.02 -17.70 -7.54
CA LEU A 141 3.11 -16.84 -8.30
C LEU A 141 2.81 -15.53 -7.55
N VAL A 142 2.74 -15.53 -6.21
CA VAL A 142 2.60 -14.30 -5.42
C VAL A 142 3.86 -13.43 -5.55
N GLU A 143 5.06 -14.01 -5.45
CA GLU A 143 6.31 -13.25 -5.66
C GLU A 143 6.43 -12.69 -7.08
N ASP A 144 6.11 -13.49 -8.10
CA ASP A 144 6.12 -13.05 -9.50
C ASP A 144 5.12 -11.90 -9.72
N SER A 145 3.92 -11.97 -9.11
CA SER A 145 2.91 -10.91 -9.23
C SER A 145 3.38 -9.57 -8.65
N LEU A 146 4.17 -9.62 -7.57
CA LEU A 146 4.73 -8.42 -6.94
C LEU A 146 5.88 -7.83 -7.76
N GLU A 147 6.77 -8.68 -8.28
CA GLU A 147 7.87 -8.25 -9.16
C GLU A 147 7.34 -7.59 -10.45
N GLU A 148 6.29 -8.15 -11.05
CA GLU A 148 5.69 -7.64 -12.29
C GLU A 148 4.87 -6.35 -12.11
N ASN A 149 4.39 -6.04 -10.90
CA ASN A 149 3.52 -4.88 -10.66
C ASN A 149 4.30 -3.55 -10.63
N GLY A 150 5.62 -3.57 -10.38
CA GLY A 150 6.45 -2.36 -10.35
C GLY A 150 6.15 -1.41 -9.19
N ALA A 151 5.30 -1.81 -8.24
CA ALA A 151 5.03 -1.07 -7.02
C ALA A 151 6.25 -1.09 -6.09
N HIS A 152 6.42 0.02 -5.38
CA HIS A 152 7.26 0.05 -4.20
C HIS A 152 6.37 -0.07 -2.95
N ALA A 153 6.94 -0.56 -1.86
CA ALA A 153 6.30 -0.59 -0.54
C ALA A 153 7.37 -0.44 0.55
N TRP A 154 7.04 0.19 1.67
CA TRP A 154 7.90 0.45 2.84
C TRP A 154 7.01 0.95 4.00
N TRP A 155 7.59 1.43 5.09
CA TRP A 155 6.82 1.98 6.20
C TRP A 155 5.82 3.07 5.75
N SER A 156 4.53 2.83 5.95
CA SER A 156 3.42 3.70 5.51
C SER A 156 3.19 3.80 4.00
N ARG A 157 3.80 2.92 3.19
CA ARG A 157 3.36 2.56 1.83
C ARG A 157 2.81 1.14 1.86
N PRO A 158 1.48 0.94 1.95
CA PRO A 158 0.93 -0.40 1.86
C PRO A 158 1.15 -0.92 0.44
N ILE A 159 1.13 -2.24 0.28
CA ILE A 159 1.11 -2.85 -1.05
C ILE A 159 -0.26 -2.63 -1.68
N PRO A 160 -0.33 -2.21 -2.96
CA PRO A 160 -1.59 -2.10 -3.69
C PRO A 160 -2.10 -3.50 -4.09
N TRP A 161 -2.60 -4.27 -3.12
CA TRP A 161 -2.94 -5.69 -3.32
C TRP A 161 -4.00 -5.90 -4.41
N MET A 162 -4.95 -4.98 -4.56
CA MET A 162 -5.91 -5.03 -5.68
C MET A 162 -5.24 -5.05 -7.06
N HIS A 163 -4.12 -4.33 -7.24
CA HIS A 163 -3.37 -4.27 -8.50
C HIS A 163 -2.38 -5.43 -8.63
N VAL A 164 -1.76 -5.84 -7.52
CA VAL A 164 -0.86 -7.00 -7.48
C VAL A 164 -1.60 -8.28 -7.87
N LEU A 165 -2.83 -8.46 -7.38
CA LEU A 165 -3.60 -9.69 -7.60
C LEU A 165 -4.42 -9.67 -8.89
N GLU A 166 -4.60 -8.52 -9.53
CA GLU A 166 -5.51 -8.35 -10.68
C GLU A 166 -5.32 -9.42 -11.78
N LYS A 167 -4.06 -9.73 -12.11
CA LYS A 167 -3.71 -10.69 -13.18
C LYS A 167 -3.59 -12.13 -12.70
N SER A 168 -3.41 -12.36 -11.40
CA SER A 168 -3.06 -13.67 -10.83
C SER A 168 -4.17 -14.28 -9.98
N GLU A 169 -5.20 -13.53 -9.60
CA GLU A 169 -6.27 -13.96 -8.69
C GLU A 169 -6.93 -15.28 -9.11
N ALA A 170 -7.30 -15.44 -10.38
CA ALA A 170 -7.94 -16.67 -10.86
C ALA A 170 -7.01 -17.90 -10.74
N ARG A 171 -5.71 -17.72 -11.02
CA ARG A 171 -4.71 -18.78 -10.93
C ARG A 171 -4.40 -19.15 -9.48
N LEU A 172 -4.26 -18.15 -8.61
CA LEU A 172 -4.06 -18.34 -7.17
C LEU A 172 -5.23 -19.14 -6.56
N ASN A 173 -6.47 -18.76 -6.87
CA ASN A 173 -7.67 -19.49 -6.45
C ASN A 173 -7.67 -20.96 -6.93
N ALA A 174 -7.25 -21.21 -8.17
CA ALA A 174 -7.17 -22.57 -8.72
C ALA A 174 -6.11 -23.42 -8.00
N LEU A 175 -4.97 -22.82 -7.63
CA LEU A 175 -3.91 -23.50 -6.88
C LEU A 175 -4.37 -23.87 -5.47
N VAL A 176 -5.08 -22.96 -4.79
CA VAL A 176 -5.66 -23.23 -3.46
C VAL A 176 -6.65 -24.39 -3.52
N LYS A 177 -7.60 -24.37 -4.47
CA LYS A 177 -8.56 -25.48 -4.66
C LYS A 177 -7.87 -26.82 -4.96
N ARG A 178 -6.79 -26.79 -5.74
CA ARG A 178 -6.00 -27.99 -6.04
C ARG A 178 -5.26 -28.49 -4.81
N ALA A 179 -4.75 -27.62 -3.95
CA ALA A 179 -4.14 -27.99 -2.68
C ALA A 179 -5.16 -28.67 -1.75
N GLU A 180 -6.36 -28.09 -1.62
CA GLU A 180 -7.46 -28.69 -0.83
C GLU A 180 -7.83 -30.10 -1.31
N ALA A 181 -7.96 -30.28 -2.63
CA ALA A 181 -8.31 -31.58 -3.21
C ALA A 181 -7.23 -32.66 -3.02
N LEU A 182 -5.97 -32.26 -2.79
CA LEU A 182 -4.84 -33.17 -2.63
C LEU A 182 -4.53 -33.52 -1.17
N ALA A 183 -4.93 -32.71 -0.20
CA ALA A 183 -4.69 -32.98 1.22
C ALA A 183 -5.51 -34.19 1.71
N LYS A 184 -4.84 -35.28 2.11
CA LYS A 184 -5.50 -36.57 2.40
C LYS A 184 -5.52 -36.94 3.88
N GLU A 185 -4.53 -36.50 4.65
CA GLU A 185 -4.45 -36.78 6.08
C GLU A 185 -4.97 -35.60 6.91
N ASP A 186 -5.41 -35.86 8.15
CA ASP A 186 -5.94 -34.82 9.04
C ASP A 186 -4.97 -33.64 9.26
N PRO A 187 -3.66 -33.86 9.55
CA PRO A 187 -2.73 -32.76 9.73
C PRO A 187 -2.48 -31.94 8.45
N GLU A 188 -2.51 -32.60 7.28
CA GLU A 188 -2.33 -31.94 5.99
C GLU A 188 -3.55 -31.07 5.67
N ARG A 189 -4.76 -31.62 5.86
CA ARG A 189 -6.01 -30.88 5.69
C ARG A 189 -6.06 -29.65 6.57
N ALA A 190 -5.68 -29.76 7.83
CA ALA A 190 -5.65 -28.62 8.75
C ALA A 190 -4.70 -27.51 8.27
N ARG A 191 -3.50 -27.87 7.79
CA ARG A 191 -2.52 -26.90 7.28
C ARG A 191 -2.97 -26.24 5.98
N VAL A 192 -3.57 -27.02 5.07
CA VAL A 192 -4.12 -26.49 3.81
C VAL A 192 -5.34 -25.61 4.05
N GLN A 193 -6.19 -25.95 5.03
CA GLN A 193 -7.30 -25.13 5.47
C GLN A 193 -6.83 -23.75 5.97
N VAL A 194 -5.81 -23.72 6.84
CA VAL A 194 -5.20 -22.44 7.30
C VAL A 194 -4.61 -21.66 6.13
N PHE A 195 -3.91 -22.32 5.20
CA PHE A 195 -3.36 -21.69 3.99
C PHE A 195 -4.44 -21.05 3.13
N ARG A 196 -5.57 -21.75 2.93
CA ARG A 196 -6.74 -21.21 2.22
C ARG A 196 -7.35 -20.01 2.94
N ASP A 197 -7.52 -20.08 4.25
CA ASP A 197 -8.11 -18.97 5.01
C ASP A 197 -7.21 -17.72 4.97
N VAL A 198 -5.88 -17.90 4.96
CA VAL A 198 -4.92 -16.82 4.72
C VAL A 198 -5.02 -16.25 3.30
N HIS A 199 -5.21 -17.09 2.28
CA HIS A 199 -5.47 -16.62 0.92
C HIS A 199 -6.78 -15.84 0.83
N ASP A 200 -7.85 -16.31 1.45
CA ASP A 200 -9.14 -15.62 1.50
C ASP A 200 -9.05 -14.30 2.28
N HIS A 201 -8.18 -14.21 3.29
CA HIS A 201 -7.90 -12.96 4.01
C HIS A 201 -7.26 -11.92 3.07
N LEU A 202 -6.27 -12.33 2.29
CA LEU A 202 -5.65 -11.47 1.29
C LEU A 202 -6.64 -11.03 0.21
N ARG A 203 -7.52 -11.93 -0.24
CA ARG A 203 -8.58 -11.60 -1.21
C ARG A 203 -9.60 -10.62 -0.63
N ALA A 204 -9.98 -10.77 0.62
CA ALA A 204 -10.86 -9.82 1.30
C ALA A 204 -10.21 -8.44 1.41
N TYR A 205 -8.90 -8.36 1.69
CA TYR A 205 -8.17 -7.09 1.68
C TYR A 205 -8.24 -6.41 0.29
N ALA A 206 -7.92 -7.14 -0.78
CA ALA A 206 -8.00 -6.62 -2.14
C ALA A 206 -9.45 -6.28 -2.56
N GLY A 207 -10.44 -7.03 -2.05
CA GLY A 207 -11.86 -6.77 -2.23
C GLY A 207 -12.31 -5.47 -1.57
N MET A 208 -11.83 -5.19 -0.36
CA MET A 208 -12.05 -3.92 0.34
C MET A 208 -11.47 -2.75 -0.47
N GLU A 209 -10.22 -2.84 -0.93
CA GLU A 209 -9.60 -1.79 -1.75
C GLU A 209 -10.42 -1.51 -3.02
N ARG A 210 -10.84 -2.57 -3.73
CA ARG A 210 -11.66 -2.47 -4.94
C ARG A 210 -13.03 -1.83 -4.66
N ALA A 211 -13.70 -2.24 -3.59
CA ALA A 211 -15.00 -1.68 -3.21
C ALA A 211 -14.91 -0.20 -2.81
N LEU A 212 -13.85 0.20 -2.09
CA LEU A 212 -13.57 1.61 -1.81
C LEU A 212 -13.32 2.42 -3.09
N ALA A 213 -12.53 1.89 -4.02
CA ALA A 213 -12.26 2.52 -5.32
C ALA A 213 -13.53 2.69 -6.17
N GLU A 214 -14.50 1.80 -6.02
CA GLU A 214 -15.77 1.81 -6.75
C GLU A 214 -16.88 2.59 -6.01
N GLY A 215 -16.61 3.11 -4.81
CA GLY A 215 -17.59 3.85 -4.00
C GLY A 215 -18.64 2.96 -3.31
N ARG A 216 -18.42 1.65 -3.24
CA ARG A 216 -19.28 0.69 -2.52
C ARG A 216 -18.80 0.54 -1.08
N PHE A 217 -18.98 1.59 -0.29
CA PHE A 217 -18.41 1.68 1.06
C PHE A 217 -18.95 0.63 2.03
N ALA A 218 -20.23 0.24 1.91
CA ALA A 218 -20.82 -0.82 2.72
C ALA A 218 -20.21 -2.19 2.39
N ASP A 219 -20.00 -2.50 1.11
CA ASP A 219 -19.34 -3.74 0.67
C ASP A 219 -17.89 -3.79 1.17
N ALA A 220 -17.18 -2.65 1.14
CA ALA A 220 -15.83 -2.57 1.70
C ALA A 220 -15.82 -2.90 3.20
N GLY A 221 -16.80 -2.39 3.96
CA GLY A 221 -16.99 -2.74 5.37
C GLY A 221 -17.25 -4.23 5.60
N GLN A 222 -18.02 -4.89 4.72
CA GLN A 222 -18.26 -6.33 4.79
C GLN A 222 -16.96 -7.15 4.58
N GLU A 223 -16.10 -6.72 3.65
CA GLU A 223 -14.80 -7.35 3.45
C GLU A 223 -13.87 -7.16 4.66
N VAL A 224 -13.97 -6.02 5.37
CA VAL A 224 -13.26 -5.82 6.66
C VAL A 224 -13.74 -6.80 7.73
N GLU A 225 -15.06 -7.04 7.84
CA GLU A 225 -15.58 -8.04 8.77
C GLU A 225 -15.17 -9.46 8.39
N ARG A 226 -15.19 -9.78 7.09
CA ARG A 226 -14.68 -11.06 6.58
C ARG A 226 -13.23 -11.28 6.96
N MET A 227 -12.37 -10.26 6.83
CA MET A 227 -10.99 -10.33 7.30
C MET A 227 -10.90 -10.62 8.82
N ALA A 228 -11.73 -9.96 9.63
CA ALA A 228 -11.75 -10.18 11.08
C ALA A 228 -12.20 -11.61 11.45
N GLU A 229 -13.22 -12.14 10.78
CA GLU A 229 -13.68 -13.52 10.95
C GLU A 229 -12.62 -14.54 10.56
N LEU A 230 -11.93 -14.32 9.44
CA LEU A 230 -10.82 -15.18 8.99
C LEU A 230 -9.66 -15.18 9.99
N ARG A 231 -9.27 -14.02 10.53
CA ARG A 231 -8.24 -13.95 11.59
C ARG A 231 -8.65 -14.75 12.83
N LYS A 232 -9.91 -14.67 13.23
CA LYS A 232 -10.45 -15.48 14.34
C LYS A 232 -10.41 -16.99 14.04
N ALA A 233 -10.77 -17.40 12.83
CA ALA A 233 -10.73 -18.81 12.42
C ALA A 233 -9.29 -19.35 12.39
N ILE A 234 -8.36 -18.57 11.81
CA ILE A 234 -6.93 -18.93 11.72
C ILE A 234 -6.31 -19.06 13.12
N ASP A 235 -6.56 -18.10 14.01
CA ASP A 235 -6.06 -18.16 15.39
C ASP A 235 -6.70 -19.29 16.21
N GLY A 236 -7.97 -19.61 15.91
CA GLY A 236 -8.66 -20.77 16.50
C GLY A 236 -8.05 -22.11 16.10
N ALA A 237 -7.42 -22.22 14.92
CA ALA A 237 -6.68 -23.41 14.51
C ALA A 237 -5.38 -23.58 15.31
N GLN A 238 -4.62 -22.49 15.48
CA GLN A 238 -3.51 -22.39 16.41
C GLN A 238 -3.20 -20.93 16.70
N HIS A 239 -3.07 -20.59 17.99
CA HIS A 239 -2.83 -19.21 18.41
C HIS A 239 -1.50 -18.67 17.84
N GLY A 240 -1.50 -17.43 17.35
CA GLY A 240 -0.32 -16.75 16.83
C GLY A 240 -0.03 -16.99 15.34
N LEU A 241 -0.91 -17.70 14.61
CA LEU A 241 -0.80 -17.87 13.16
C LEU A 241 -1.10 -16.58 12.40
N LEU A 242 -2.24 -15.96 12.68
CA LEU A 242 -2.65 -14.63 12.23
C LEU A 242 -3.69 -14.11 13.24
N PRO A 243 -3.25 -13.57 14.39
CA PRO A 243 -4.13 -13.31 15.52
C PRO A 243 -5.16 -12.22 15.20
N PRO A 244 -6.32 -12.24 15.86
CA PRO A 244 -7.25 -11.11 15.88
C PRO A 244 -6.53 -9.84 16.36
N GLU A 245 -7.05 -8.69 15.93
CA GLU A 245 -6.56 -7.42 16.47
C GLU A 245 -6.87 -7.31 17.96
N ASN A 246 -5.96 -6.67 18.69
CA ASN A 246 -6.10 -6.38 20.11
C ASN A 246 -6.03 -4.86 20.34
N GLU A 247 -6.27 -4.44 21.58
CA GLU A 247 -6.36 -3.02 21.93
C GLU A 247 -5.09 -2.22 21.62
N LEU A 248 -3.91 -2.85 21.58
CA LEU A 248 -2.62 -2.20 21.33
C LEU A 248 -2.47 -1.69 19.88
N VAL A 249 -3.25 -2.23 18.94
CA VAL A 249 -3.23 -1.78 17.53
C VAL A 249 -4.40 -0.85 17.19
N THR A 250 -5.23 -0.51 18.18
CA THR A 250 -6.32 0.46 18.02
C THR A 250 -5.76 1.81 17.58
N GLY A 251 -6.31 2.36 16.49
CA GLY A 251 -5.85 3.62 15.92
C GLY A 251 -4.55 3.53 15.12
N HIS A 252 -3.97 2.33 14.96
CA HIS A 252 -2.88 2.13 14.01
C HIS A 252 -3.41 2.21 12.59
N GLU A 253 -2.70 2.96 11.76
CA GLU A 253 -2.91 3.06 10.32
C GLU A 253 -2.96 1.65 9.69
N PHE A 254 -3.92 1.39 8.81
CA PHE A 254 -4.19 0.08 8.18
C PHE A 254 -4.73 -1.04 9.09
N SER A 255 -5.03 -0.80 10.37
CA SER A 255 -5.74 -1.79 11.20
C SER A 255 -7.17 -2.04 10.69
N LEU A 256 -7.70 -3.26 10.89
CA LEU A 256 -9.10 -3.60 10.62
C LEU A 256 -10.05 -2.67 11.37
N THR A 257 -9.70 -2.27 12.60
CA THR A 257 -10.49 -1.29 13.36
C THR A 257 -10.55 0.06 12.66
N THR A 258 -9.41 0.57 12.18
CA THR A 258 -9.39 1.83 11.42
C THR A 258 -10.13 1.71 10.09
N TRP A 259 -9.99 0.57 9.39
CA TRP A 259 -10.74 0.34 8.15
C TRP A 259 -12.25 0.24 8.37
N ARG A 260 -12.67 -0.38 9.47
CA ARG A 260 -14.08 -0.42 9.88
C ARG A 260 -14.63 0.99 10.09
N ASP A 261 -13.91 1.82 10.83
CA ASP A 261 -14.30 3.21 11.09
C ASP A 261 -14.40 4.02 9.80
N VAL A 262 -13.40 3.90 8.92
CA VAL A 262 -13.41 4.59 7.61
C VAL A 262 -14.58 4.13 6.74
N CYS A 263 -14.83 2.82 6.64
CA CYS A 263 -15.94 2.30 5.83
C CYS A 263 -17.30 2.70 6.40
N ALA A 264 -17.47 2.68 7.72
CA ALA A 264 -18.69 3.10 8.39
C ALA A 264 -18.96 4.60 8.19
N ASP A 265 -17.94 5.45 8.37
CA ASP A 265 -18.05 6.89 8.17
C ASP A 265 -18.40 7.24 6.70
N LEU A 266 -17.72 6.62 5.74
CA LEU A 266 -18.02 6.81 4.32
C LEU A 266 -19.43 6.32 3.94
N THR A 267 -19.86 5.19 4.49
CA THR A 267 -21.21 4.64 4.26
C THR A 267 -22.28 5.60 4.78
N ALA A 268 -22.12 6.08 6.01
CA ALA A 268 -23.10 6.95 6.68
C ALA A 268 -23.38 8.25 5.91
N ARG A 269 -22.38 8.78 5.18
CA ARG A 269 -22.52 9.97 4.31
C ARG A 269 -23.38 9.72 3.07
N THR A 270 -23.59 8.46 2.69
CA THR A 270 -24.19 8.08 1.40
C THR A 270 -25.49 7.29 1.50
N ASP A 271 -25.76 6.64 2.65
CA ASP A 271 -26.87 5.69 2.82
C ASP A 271 -28.13 6.27 3.49
N GLY A 272 -28.11 7.55 3.85
CA GLY A 272 -29.19 8.24 4.56
C GLY A 272 -28.94 8.45 6.06
N THR A 273 -27.91 7.85 6.65
CA THR A 273 -27.63 7.94 8.09
C THR A 273 -27.20 9.35 8.50
N GLN A 274 -26.17 9.90 7.87
CA GLN A 274 -25.72 11.30 8.04
C GLN A 274 -26.15 12.20 6.88
N GLY A 275 -26.31 11.61 5.70
CA GLY A 275 -26.75 12.32 4.51
C GLY A 275 -27.00 11.36 3.36
N SER A 276 -27.22 11.91 2.17
CA SER A 276 -27.56 11.14 0.97
C SER A 276 -26.57 11.41 -0.15
N LEU A 277 -26.18 10.35 -0.86
CA LEU A 277 -25.35 10.48 -2.04
C LEU A 277 -26.06 11.35 -3.09
N VAL A 278 -25.37 12.39 -3.57
CA VAL A 278 -25.83 13.21 -4.68
C VAL A 278 -25.26 12.70 -5.99
N THR A 279 -23.94 12.51 -6.06
CA THR A 279 -23.28 11.90 -7.21
C THR A 279 -21.90 11.37 -6.85
N MET A 280 -21.49 10.29 -7.52
CA MET A 280 -20.11 9.83 -7.53
C MET A 280 -19.38 10.53 -8.67
N LEU A 281 -18.24 11.17 -8.39
CA LEU A 281 -17.45 11.78 -9.45
C LEU A 281 -16.81 10.68 -10.33
N PRO A 282 -16.41 11.00 -11.57
CA PRO A 282 -15.67 10.05 -12.42
C PRO A 282 -14.47 9.43 -11.70
N ARG A 283 -14.12 8.18 -12.04
CA ARG A 283 -12.92 7.51 -11.49
C ARG A 283 -11.64 8.01 -12.15
N GLU A 284 -11.69 8.16 -13.46
CA GLU A 284 -10.58 8.72 -14.22
C GLU A 284 -10.74 10.23 -14.38
N TRP A 285 -9.66 10.97 -14.20
CA TRP A 285 -9.60 12.44 -14.30
C TRP A 285 -8.51 12.83 -15.29
N GLU A 286 -8.60 14.04 -15.85
CA GLU A 286 -7.48 14.64 -16.57
C GLU A 286 -6.37 14.94 -15.56
N PHE A 287 -5.13 14.69 -15.93
CA PHE A 287 -3.96 14.85 -15.07
C PHE A 287 -2.81 15.53 -15.81
N HIS A 288 -2.13 16.45 -15.13
CA HIS A 288 -0.96 17.14 -15.66
C HIS A 288 0.02 17.50 -14.53
N THR A 289 1.30 17.18 -14.70
CA THR A 289 2.36 17.62 -13.76
C THR A 289 2.70 19.09 -13.99
N ASP A 290 2.97 19.83 -12.92
CA ASP A 290 3.31 21.25 -12.95
C ASP A 290 4.68 21.49 -12.30
N PRO A 291 5.78 21.09 -12.97
CA PRO A 291 7.13 21.19 -12.42
C PRO A 291 7.64 22.64 -12.33
N HIS A 292 6.96 23.58 -13.00
CA HIS A 292 7.34 24.98 -13.09
C HIS A 292 6.42 25.93 -12.31
N ASP A 293 5.36 25.40 -11.68
CA ASP A 293 4.36 26.16 -10.93
C ASP A 293 3.68 27.27 -11.77
N GLU A 294 3.28 26.90 -12.98
CA GLU A 294 2.70 27.82 -13.96
C GLU A 294 1.20 27.60 -14.16
N GLY A 295 0.66 26.46 -13.70
CA GLY A 295 -0.72 26.07 -14.00
C GLY A 295 -1.77 27.04 -13.47
N VAL A 296 -1.51 27.71 -12.34
CA VAL A 296 -2.39 28.77 -11.83
C VAL A 296 -2.39 29.98 -12.76
N ILE A 297 -1.23 30.36 -13.29
CA ILE A 297 -1.07 31.51 -14.20
C ILE A 297 -1.76 31.24 -15.54
N TYR A 298 -1.62 30.03 -16.07
CA TYR A 298 -2.28 29.60 -17.31
C TYR A 298 -3.71 29.07 -17.10
N GLN A 299 -4.25 29.23 -15.89
CA GLN A 299 -5.64 28.92 -15.56
C GLN A 299 -6.04 27.47 -15.86
N TRP A 300 -5.17 26.51 -15.56
CA TRP A 300 -5.42 25.07 -15.72
C TRP A 300 -6.61 24.55 -14.89
N TYR A 301 -7.09 25.35 -13.94
CA TYR A 301 -8.33 25.10 -13.19
C TYR A 301 -9.63 25.33 -13.98
N LEU A 302 -9.56 25.92 -15.18
CA LEU A 302 -10.71 26.06 -16.08
C LEU A 302 -10.77 24.90 -17.09
N PRO A 303 -11.95 24.47 -17.58
CA PRO A 303 -12.06 23.47 -18.64
C PRO A 303 -11.39 23.93 -19.95
N GLY A 304 -10.78 22.99 -20.67
CA GLY A 304 -10.22 23.25 -22.00
C GLY A 304 -8.93 24.08 -22.04
N THR A 305 -8.36 24.44 -20.88
CA THR A 305 -7.05 25.12 -20.79
C THR A 305 -5.92 24.10 -20.61
N GLY A 306 -4.73 24.46 -21.09
CA GLY A 306 -3.54 23.61 -21.09
C GLY A 306 -3.57 22.52 -22.17
N GLU A 307 -2.39 22.08 -22.60
CA GLU A 307 -2.20 20.93 -23.49
C GLU A 307 -1.52 19.79 -22.72
N GLY A 308 -1.44 18.58 -23.28
CA GLY A 308 -0.65 17.50 -22.67
C GLY A 308 -1.32 16.77 -21.50
N TRP A 309 -2.58 17.04 -21.21
CA TRP A 309 -3.35 16.30 -20.21
C TRP A 309 -3.44 14.82 -20.57
N ARG A 310 -3.15 13.95 -19.60
CA ARG A 310 -3.40 12.50 -19.68
C ARG A 310 -4.52 12.09 -18.76
N ARG A 311 -4.92 10.82 -18.77
CA ARG A 311 -5.89 10.27 -17.83
C ARG A 311 -5.17 9.60 -16.66
N ILE A 312 -5.75 9.72 -15.48
CA ILE A 312 -5.29 9.06 -14.25
C ILE A 312 -6.50 8.61 -13.44
N ASP A 313 -6.38 7.48 -12.75
CA ASP A 313 -7.34 7.01 -11.77
C ASP A 313 -7.12 7.73 -10.43
N VAL A 314 -8.12 8.44 -9.92
CA VAL A 314 -8.02 9.16 -8.63
C VAL A 314 -8.16 8.25 -7.41
N THR A 315 -8.33 6.96 -7.63
CA THR A 315 -8.43 5.94 -6.58
C THR A 315 -7.13 5.16 -6.35
N ASP A 316 -6.05 5.58 -7.01
CA ASP A 316 -4.70 5.04 -6.82
C ASP A 316 -3.66 6.19 -6.83
N TYR A 317 -2.51 5.98 -6.20
CA TYR A 317 -1.43 6.96 -6.17
C TYR A 317 -0.85 7.18 -7.57
N TRP A 318 -0.36 8.39 -7.86
CA TRP A 318 0.17 8.65 -9.21
C TRP A 318 1.44 7.86 -9.52
N GLU A 319 2.23 7.49 -8.51
CA GLU A 319 3.46 6.71 -8.68
C GLU A 319 3.17 5.32 -9.21
N ASN A 320 2.11 4.69 -8.70
CA ASN A 320 1.63 3.39 -9.16
C ASN A 320 1.12 3.44 -10.61
N GLN A 321 0.82 4.65 -11.10
CA GLN A 321 0.32 4.93 -12.45
C GLN A 321 1.40 5.53 -13.37
N GLY A 322 2.68 5.40 -12.99
CA GLY A 322 3.82 5.73 -13.84
C GLY A 322 4.45 7.11 -13.60
N GLU A 323 3.99 7.89 -12.61
CA GLU A 323 4.65 9.14 -12.21
C GLU A 323 5.86 8.87 -11.31
N GLN A 324 6.78 8.07 -11.82
CA GLN A 324 8.06 7.77 -11.21
C GLN A 324 9.14 7.55 -12.29
N ASP A 325 10.39 7.86 -11.97
CA ASP A 325 11.50 7.62 -12.89
C ASP A 325 11.87 6.11 -12.98
N LYS A 326 12.82 5.78 -13.85
CA LYS A 326 13.30 4.40 -14.05
C LYS A 326 13.96 3.78 -12.81
N GLN A 327 14.27 4.58 -11.78
CA GLN A 327 14.79 4.14 -10.50
C GLN A 327 13.69 4.10 -9.42
N GLY A 328 12.42 4.27 -9.78
CA GLY A 328 11.33 4.28 -8.82
C GLY A 328 11.27 5.54 -7.95
N ARG A 329 11.88 6.65 -8.39
CA ARG A 329 11.69 7.94 -7.71
C ARG A 329 10.37 8.55 -8.18
N GLY A 330 9.39 8.62 -7.29
CA GLY A 330 8.14 9.32 -7.55
C GLY A 330 8.34 10.80 -7.94
N TYR A 331 7.46 11.30 -8.80
CA TYR A 331 7.38 12.71 -9.15
C TYR A 331 7.11 13.55 -7.89
N TRP A 332 7.85 14.64 -7.74
CA TRP A 332 7.68 15.63 -6.68
C TRP A 332 7.44 16.99 -7.33
N GLY A 333 6.54 17.78 -6.74
CA GLY A 333 6.08 19.02 -7.33
C GLY A 333 4.56 19.12 -7.29
N LYS A 334 4.04 20.08 -8.05
CA LYS A 334 2.60 20.27 -8.21
C LYS A 334 2.08 19.33 -9.28
N ALA A 335 0.87 18.81 -9.09
CA ALA A 335 0.15 18.10 -10.12
C ALA A 335 -1.33 18.45 -10.06
N TRP A 336 -1.93 18.54 -11.24
CA TRP A 336 -3.31 18.93 -11.45
C TRP A 336 -4.17 17.73 -11.77
N TYR A 337 -5.39 17.77 -11.26
CA TYR A 337 -6.50 16.89 -11.63
C TYR A 337 -7.66 17.76 -12.11
N ARG A 338 -8.35 17.36 -13.18
CA ARG A 338 -9.59 18.02 -13.62
C ARG A 338 -10.63 17.01 -14.09
N THR A 339 -11.89 17.28 -13.78
CA THR A 339 -13.02 16.53 -14.34
C THR A 339 -14.30 17.34 -14.32
N THR A 340 -15.32 16.83 -15.00
CA THR A 340 -16.68 17.36 -14.99
C THR A 340 -17.62 16.30 -14.42
N PHE A 341 -18.62 16.71 -13.66
CA PHE A 341 -19.59 15.79 -13.05
C PHE A 341 -21.00 16.39 -13.02
N PRO A 342 -22.05 15.57 -13.23
CA PRO A 342 -23.42 16.04 -13.18
C PRO A 342 -23.91 16.21 -11.74
N VAL A 343 -24.70 17.24 -11.49
CA VAL A 343 -25.42 17.41 -10.22
C VAL A 343 -26.93 17.48 -10.49
N PRO A 344 -27.75 16.63 -9.88
CA PRO A 344 -29.20 16.63 -10.08
C PRO A 344 -29.85 17.93 -9.55
N SER A 345 -30.97 18.34 -10.16
CA SER A 345 -31.72 19.54 -9.76
C SER A 345 -32.26 19.48 -8.32
N GLU A 346 -32.49 18.26 -7.83
CA GLU A 346 -32.97 17.88 -6.51
C GLU A 346 -31.95 18.20 -5.39
N ALA A 347 -30.72 18.56 -5.77
CA ALA A 347 -29.70 19.07 -4.86
C ALA A 347 -29.90 20.55 -4.51
N ALA A 348 -30.79 21.26 -5.21
CA ALA A 348 -31.06 22.68 -4.96
C ALA A 348 -31.51 22.96 -3.53
N GLY A 349 -30.89 23.96 -2.89
CA GLY A 349 -31.21 24.39 -1.53
C GLY A 349 -30.68 23.47 -0.42
N LYS A 350 -29.98 22.38 -0.75
CA LYS A 350 -29.35 21.49 0.23
C LYS A 350 -27.94 21.95 0.57
N THR A 351 -27.47 21.56 1.76
CA THR A 351 -26.04 21.66 2.12
C THR A 351 -25.27 20.56 1.41
N LEU A 352 -24.35 20.92 0.53
CA LEU A 352 -23.60 20.01 -0.32
C LEU A 352 -22.15 19.92 0.14
N THR A 353 -21.72 18.70 0.44
CA THR A 353 -20.36 18.37 0.88
C THR A 353 -19.66 17.54 -0.18
N LEU A 354 -18.51 18.00 -0.65
CA LEU A 354 -17.59 17.23 -1.48
C LEU A 354 -16.63 16.47 -0.55
N THR A 355 -16.66 15.14 -0.62
CA THR A 355 -15.71 14.28 0.08
C THR A 355 -14.57 13.90 -0.87
N LEU A 356 -13.34 14.24 -0.50
CA LEU A 356 -12.13 13.62 -1.05
C LEU A 356 -11.77 12.41 -0.17
N GLY A 357 -11.97 11.18 -0.65
CA GLY A 357 -11.83 9.97 0.19
C GLY A 357 -10.41 9.71 0.72
N GLY A 358 -9.40 10.28 0.07
CA GLY A 358 -7.99 10.12 0.43
C GLY A 358 -7.12 11.06 -0.39
N VAL A 359 -6.34 11.88 0.29
CA VAL A 359 -5.42 12.84 -0.31
C VAL A 359 -4.05 12.65 0.33
N ALA A 360 -3.11 12.11 -0.42
CA ALA A 360 -1.73 11.97 0.00
C ALA A 360 -0.96 13.23 -0.37
N THR A 361 -0.62 13.97 0.68
CA THR A 361 0.29 15.12 0.69
C THR A 361 1.37 14.84 1.72
N ASP A 362 2.40 15.69 1.78
CA ASP A 362 3.50 15.57 2.74
C ASP A 362 3.01 15.25 4.18
N ARG A 363 3.54 14.17 4.76
CA ARG A 363 3.08 13.60 6.03
C ARG A 363 3.59 14.37 7.25
N GLU A 364 4.75 15.02 7.15
CA GLU A 364 5.40 15.72 8.26
C GLU A 364 5.10 17.23 8.25
N ARG A 365 4.86 17.81 7.08
CA ARG A 365 4.48 19.22 6.98
C ARG A 365 2.96 19.37 7.05
N ASN A 366 2.54 19.63 8.28
CA ASN A 366 1.22 20.02 8.75
C ASN A 366 0.68 21.30 8.06
N ASP A 367 0.49 21.27 6.74
CA ASP A 367 0.31 22.48 5.93
C ASP A 367 -0.83 22.33 4.91
N SER A 368 -1.94 23.01 5.17
CA SER A 368 -3.06 23.12 4.22
C SER A 368 -2.67 23.80 2.90
N ARG A 369 -1.45 24.35 2.78
CA ARG A 369 -0.87 24.87 1.54
C ARG A 369 -0.41 23.78 0.55
N ALA A 370 -0.85 22.53 0.72
CA ALA A 370 -0.52 21.43 -0.20
C ALA A 370 -1.70 20.98 -1.08
N LEU A 371 -2.89 21.57 -0.91
CA LEU A 371 -4.09 21.24 -1.65
C LEU A 371 -4.87 22.51 -2.01
N TRP A 372 -5.25 22.65 -3.28
CA TRP A 372 -6.16 23.69 -3.75
C TRP A 372 -7.27 23.04 -4.58
N VAL A 373 -8.49 23.53 -4.41
CA VAL A 373 -9.68 22.99 -5.08
C VAL A 373 -10.44 24.14 -5.72
N TRP A 374 -10.80 23.98 -6.99
CA TRP A 374 -11.66 24.90 -7.71
C TRP A 374 -12.95 24.20 -8.09
N ILE A 375 -14.09 24.87 -7.87
CA ILE A 375 -15.39 24.44 -8.36
C ILE A 375 -15.90 25.50 -9.33
N ASN A 376 -16.19 25.10 -10.56
CA ASN A 376 -16.65 25.99 -11.62
C ASN A 376 -15.74 27.22 -11.80
N GLY A 377 -14.43 27.02 -11.70
CA GLY A 377 -13.42 28.08 -11.83
C GLY A 377 -13.18 28.93 -10.58
N ASN A 378 -13.92 28.71 -9.48
CA ASN A 378 -13.76 29.44 -8.23
C ASN A 378 -12.93 28.64 -7.23
N LEU A 379 -11.85 29.24 -6.74
CA LEU A 379 -11.05 28.65 -5.66
C LEU A 379 -11.89 28.60 -4.38
N ILE A 380 -12.00 27.42 -3.79
CA ILE A 380 -12.72 27.23 -2.52
C ILE A 380 -11.75 27.18 -1.35
N GLU A 381 -12.25 27.53 -0.16
CA GLU A 381 -11.48 27.44 1.07
C GLU A 381 -11.31 25.96 1.48
N VAL A 382 -10.06 25.53 1.62
CA VAL A 382 -9.71 24.23 2.20
C VAL A 382 -9.37 24.46 3.67
N PRO A 383 -9.97 23.71 4.62
CA PRO A 383 -9.74 23.91 6.05
C PRO A 383 -8.24 23.94 6.40
N SER A 384 -7.83 24.94 7.18
CA SER A 384 -6.46 25.02 7.68
C SER A 384 -6.21 23.90 8.70
N GLY A 385 -5.22 23.04 8.45
CA GLY A 385 -4.88 21.94 9.36
C GLY A 385 -4.18 20.79 8.66
N ARG A 386 -3.93 19.71 9.42
CA ARG A 386 -3.31 18.49 8.87
C ARG A 386 -4.27 17.80 7.92
N ILE A 387 -3.88 17.64 6.65
CA ILE A 387 -4.52 16.68 5.76
C ILE A 387 -3.99 15.29 6.13
N HIS A 388 -4.86 14.48 6.72
CA HIS A 388 -4.53 13.10 7.04
C HIS A 388 -4.83 12.21 5.84
N HIS A 389 -3.80 11.69 5.16
CA HIS A 389 -3.97 10.83 3.98
C HIS A 389 -4.90 9.62 4.18
N PHE A 390 -5.04 9.14 5.41
CA PHE A 390 -5.97 8.07 5.74
C PHE A 390 -7.43 8.46 5.94
N LYS A 391 -7.71 9.72 6.24
CA LYS A 391 -9.05 10.17 6.59
C LYS A 391 -9.66 10.90 5.40
N PRO A 392 -10.96 10.72 5.14
CA PRO A 392 -11.67 11.54 4.17
C PRO A 392 -11.59 13.03 4.55
N LEU A 393 -11.51 13.89 3.54
CA LEU A 393 -11.58 15.35 3.69
C LEU A 393 -12.90 15.86 3.12
N ASP A 394 -13.67 16.55 3.97
CA ASP A 394 -14.93 17.18 3.59
C ASP A 394 -14.75 18.66 3.29
N LEU A 395 -15.35 19.10 2.18
CA LEU A 395 -15.35 20.49 1.74
C LEU A 395 -16.80 20.93 1.50
N ASP A 396 -17.24 22.01 2.16
CA ASP A 396 -18.53 22.63 1.86
C ASP A 396 -18.45 23.33 0.49
N VAL A 397 -19.22 22.82 -0.47
CA VAL A 397 -19.27 23.33 -1.84
C VAL A 397 -20.64 23.90 -2.20
N SER A 398 -21.53 24.07 -1.23
CA SER A 398 -22.93 24.47 -1.43
C SER A 398 -23.08 25.74 -2.26
N LYS A 399 -22.20 26.73 -2.04
CA LYS A 399 -22.21 28.02 -2.73
C LYS A 399 -21.70 27.97 -4.17
N TRP A 400 -20.96 26.91 -4.53
CA TRP A 400 -20.19 26.85 -5.77
C TRP A 400 -20.76 25.88 -6.79
N ILE A 401 -21.59 24.93 -6.34
CA ILE A 401 -22.28 23.96 -7.19
C ILE A 401 -23.52 24.59 -7.83
N ARG A 402 -23.76 24.24 -9.10
CA ARG A 402 -24.97 24.56 -9.87
C ARG A 402 -25.81 23.29 -10.04
N PRO A 403 -26.87 23.09 -9.23
CA PRO A 403 -27.79 21.96 -9.38
C PRO A 403 -28.52 21.97 -10.71
N GLY A 404 -28.75 20.79 -11.30
CA GLY A 404 -29.38 20.63 -12.61
C GLY A 404 -28.41 20.78 -13.79
N GLU A 405 -27.13 21.06 -13.52
CA GLU A 405 -26.09 21.28 -14.53
C GLU A 405 -24.89 20.35 -14.33
N SER A 406 -24.02 20.34 -15.34
CA SER A 406 -22.67 19.82 -15.17
C SER A 406 -21.80 20.84 -14.44
N ASN A 407 -20.99 20.36 -13.52
CA ASN A 407 -20.08 21.14 -12.70
C ASN A 407 -18.64 20.70 -12.97
N ASP A 408 -17.74 21.65 -13.00
CA ASP A 408 -16.31 21.39 -13.19
C ASP A 408 -15.58 21.45 -11.86
N ILE A 409 -14.64 20.53 -11.68
CA ILE A 409 -13.71 20.54 -10.55
C ILE A 409 -12.29 20.46 -11.08
N ALA A 410 -11.42 21.28 -10.50
CA ALA A 410 -9.98 21.13 -10.63
C ALA A 410 -9.34 21.05 -9.25
N ILE A 411 -8.34 20.19 -9.09
CA ILE A 411 -7.60 20.00 -7.85
C ILE A 411 -6.11 20.13 -8.18
N LEU A 412 -5.40 20.93 -7.40
CA LEU A 412 -3.94 21.00 -7.41
C LEU A 412 -3.41 20.39 -6.13
N VAL A 413 -2.51 19.42 -6.25
CA VAL A 413 -1.83 18.77 -5.12
C VAL A 413 -0.34 19.07 -5.20
N GLN A 414 0.26 19.48 -4.08
CA GLN A 414 1.71 19.64 -3.95
C GLN A 414 2.30 18.42 -3.24
N ALA A 415 3.18 17.70 -3.93
CA ALA A 415 4.09 16.72 -3.36
C ALA A 415 5.42 17.36 -2.99
N ASN A 416 5.97 17.04 -1.82
CA ASN A 416 7.26 17.57 -1.38
C ASN A 416 8.42 16.61 -1.65
N ARG A 417 9.59 17.20 -1.87
CA ARG A 417 10.84 16.55 -2.29
C ARG A 417 11.51 15.71 -1.19
N LEU A 418 11.22 16.00 0.08
CA LEU A 418 12.02 15.60 1.23
C LEU A 418 11.32 14.51 2.02
N GLU A 419 11.07 13.32 1.47
CA GLU A 419 10.81 12.18 2.35
C GLU A 419 10.80 10.80 1.68
N ALA A 420 10.92 9.81 2.55
CA ALA A 420 10.84 8.40 2.28
C ALA A 420 9.46 7.92 1.80
N THR A 421 8.43 8.78 1.77
CA THR A 421 7.01 8.40 1.79
C THR A 421 6.27 8.66 0.48
N GLN A 422 6.95 8.70 -0.67
CA GLN A 422 6.44 8.96 -2.05
C GLN A 422 5.12 8.22 -2.45
N HIS A 423 4.01 8.56 -1.83
CA HIS A 423 2.63 8.38 -2.29
C HIS A 423 2.04 9.75 -2.32
N ASN A 424 1.57 10.15 -3.49
CA ASN A 424 1.08 11.50 -3.64
C ASN A 424 -0.18 11.51 -4.49
N GLY A 425 -0.95 12.57 -4.30
CA GLY A 425 -2.16 12.82 -5.05
C GLY A 425 -3.40 12.23 -4.40
N LEU A 426 -4.45 12.11 -5.20
CA LEU A 426 -5.70 11.48 -4.79
C LEU A 426 -5.55 9.96 -4.86
N HIS A 427 -6.10 9.24 -3.90
CA HIS A 427 -5.97 7.77 -3.86
C HIS A 427 -7.21 7.04 -3.33
N ARG A 428 -8.36 7.71 -3.29
CA ARG A 428 -9.68 7.09 -2.99
C ARG A 428 -10.80 7.89 -3.64
N ARG A 429 -12.00 7.28 -3.67
CA ARG A 429 -13.19 7.81 -4.34
C ARG A 429 -13.53 9.24 -3.91
N VAL A 430 -13.84 10.07 -4.91
CA VAL A 430 -14.37 11.43 -4.71
C VAL A 430 -15.87 11.42 -4.98
N PHE A 431 -16.65 12.06 -4.12
CA PHE A 431 -18.10 12.10 -4.26
C PHE A 431 -18.73 13.32 -3.61
N LEU A 432 -19.93 13.66 -4.09
CA LEU A 432 -20.75 14.73 -3.57
C LEU A 432 -21.94 14.12 -2.82
N TRP A 433 -22.21 14.61 -1.62
CA TRP A 433 -23.35 14.18 -0.81
C TRP A 433 -24.04 15.38 -0.16
N ALA A 434 -25.31 15.20 0.19
CA ALA A 434 -26.12 16.22 0.84
C ALA A 434 -26.37 15.81 2.30
N GLY A 435 -25.95 16.67 3.23
CA GLY A 435 -26.28 16.53 4.64
C GLY A 435 -27.74 16.90 4.91
N TRP A 436 -28.26 16.43 6.04
CA TRP A 436 -29.61 16.75 6.52
C TRP A 436 -29.74 18.17 7.07
#